data_AF-A0A7W1D1N6-F1
#
_entry.id   AF-A0A7W1D1N6-F1
#
_cell.length_a   1.000
_cell.length_b   1.000
_cell.length_c   1.000
_cell.angle_alpha   90.00
_cell.angle_beta   90.00
_cell.angle_gamma   90.00
#
_symmetry.space_group_name_H-M   'P 1'
#
loop_
_entity.id
_entity.type
_entity.pdbx_description
1 polymer ?
#
loop_
_entity_poly.entity_id
_entity_poly.type
_entity_poly.pdbx_seq_one_letter_code
_entity_poly.pdbx_strand_id
1 'polypeptide(L)'
;MRKKTPLVPDPGQRVRLRAGRGRWRGRFRAVSYPYTDEAGVVVVRVAEEGEYRDAIREGLRAVGVAWPVKEMEVVWPPEGGEQGGVLRT
;
A
#
# COMPACT_ATOMS: atom_id res chain seq x y z
N MET A 1 -23.98 -3.90 -8.76
CA MET A 1 -23.10 -4.30 -7.62
C MET A 1 -21.67 -4.49 -8.12
N ARG A 2 -20.72 -3.70 -7.63
CA ARG A 2 -19.33 -4.13 -7.42
C ARG A 2 -18.83 -3.47 -6.13
N LYS A 3 -19.19 -4.05 -4.98
CA LYS A 3 -18.45 -3.81 -3.74
C LYS A 3 -17.09 -4.47 -3.94
N LYS A 4 -16.11 -3.77 -4.55
CA LYS A 4 -14.73 -4.19 -4.41
C LYS A 4 -14.27 -3.66 -3.06
N THR A 5 -14.49 -4.49 -2.05
CA THR A 5 -14.02 -4.32 -0.68
C THR A 5 -12.51 -4.06 -0.73
N PRO A 6 -11.99 -3.16 0.13
CA PRO A 6 -10.59 -2.82 0.18
C PRO A 6 -9.75 -4.09 0.31
N LEU A 7 -8.82 -4.28 -0.62
CA LEU A 7 -7.73 -5.21 -0.40
C LEU A 7 -6.89 -4.62 0.73
N VAL A 8 -6.74 -5.37 1.81
CA VAL A 8 -5.81 -5.01 2.87
C VAL A 8 -4.40 -5.10 2.27
N PRO A 9 -3.60 -4.00 2.28
CA PRO A 9 -2.25 -4.06 1.76
C PRO A 9 -1.31 -4.84 2.68
N ASP A 10 -0.42 -5.61 2.07
CA ASP A 10 0.76 -6.15 2.74
C ASP A 10 1.85 -5.06 2.89
N PRO A 11 2.71 -5.15 3.93
CA PRO A 11 3.88 -4.29 4.04
C PRO A 11 4.72 -4.30 2.75
N GLY A 12 5.11 -3.12 2.30
CA GLY A 12 5.85 -2.89 1.07
C GLY A 12 4.98 -2.71 -0.18
N GLN A 13 3.69 -3.06 -0.16
CA GLN A 13 2.81 -2.81 -1.31
C GLN A 13 2.56 -1.32 -1.54
N ARG A 14 2.43 -0.93 -2.80
CA ARG A 14 2.06 0.44 -3.19
C ARG A 14 0.57 0.64 -2.99
N VAL A 15 0.21 1.79 -2.45
CA VAL A 15 -1.19 2.15 -2.19
C VAL A 15 -1.50 3.56 -2.65
N ARG A 16 -2.77 3.80 -2.98
CA ARG A 16 -3.36 5.14 -3.12
C ARG A 16 -4.22 5.42 -1.90
N LEU A 17 -4.17 6.65 -1.43
CA LEU A 17 -4.93 7.11 -0.28
C LEU A 17 -5.99 8.09 -0.74
N ARG A 18 -7.21 7.97 -0.21
CA ARG A 18 -8.26 8.96 -0.38
C ARG A 18 -8.17 9.96 0.77
N ALA A 19 -7.95 11.23 0.45
CA ALA A 19 -7.99 12.33 1.42
C ALA A 19 -9.36 13.02 1.41
N GLY A 20 -9.70 13.76 2.48
CA GLY A 20 -11.04 14.31 2.76
C GLY A 20 -11.74 15.14 1.67
N ARG A 21 -11.06 15.54 0.58
CA ARG A 21 -11.71 16.11 -0.63
C ARG A 21 -12.09 15.05 -1.68
N GLY A 22 -12.05 13.77 -1.32
CA GLY A 22 -12.34 12.64 -2.21
C GLY A 22 -11.27 12.35 -3.27
N ARG A 23 -10.18 13.11 -3.33
CA ARG A 23 -9.10 12.90 -4.31
C ARG A 23 -8.17 11.79 -3.85
N TRP A 24 -7.98 10.80 -4.73
CA TRP A 24 -6.97 9.76 -4.56
C TRP A 24 -5.57 10.31 -4.83
N ARG A 25 -4.65 10.08 -3.90
CA ARG A 25 -3.22 10.39 -4.01
C ARG A 25 -2.42 9.09 -4.12
N GLY A 26 -1.60 8.96 -5.16
CA GLY A 26 -0.61 7.89 -5.27
C GLY A 26 0.73 8.32 -4.66
N ARG A 27 1.66 7.36 -4.56
CA ARG A 27 3.03 7.47 -3.99
C ARG A 27 3.16 7.12 -2.49
N PHE A 28 2.37 6.16 -2.02
CA PHE A 28 2.51 5.64 -0.66
C PHE A 28 2.84 4.15 -0.68
N ARG A 29 3.50 3.69 0.38
CA ARG A 29 3.78 2.27 0.68
C ARG A 29 3.12 1.93 2.00
N ALA A 30 2.46 0.77 2.06
CA ALA A 30 2.11 0.19 3.35
C ALA A 30 3.39 -0.23 4.08
N VAL A 31 3.50 0.05 5.38
CA VAL A 31 4.68 -0.27 6.19
C VAL A 31 4.34 -1.15 7.39
N SER A 32 3.05 -1.37 7.64
CA SER A 32 2.55 -2.31 8.64
C SER A 32 1.45 -3.19 8.06
N TYR A 33 1.19 -4.31 8.72
CA TYR A 33 -0.08 -5.01 8.63
C TYR A 33 -1.23 -4.15 9.19
N PRO A 34 -2.49 -4.46 8.86
CA PRO A 34 -3.63 -3.77 9.46
C PRO A 34 -3.67 -3.97 10.97
N TYR A 35 -4.11 -2.94 11.68
CA TYR A 35 -4.41 -2.98 13.10
C TYR A 35 -5.60 -2.07 13.40
N THR A 36 -6.24 -2.29 14.54
CA THR A 36 -7.32 -1.44 15.02
C THR A 36 -6.72 -0.30 15.85
N ASP A 37 -7.06 0.94 15.53
CA ASP A 37 -6.66 2.10 16.33
C ASP A 37 -7.53 2.26 17.59
N GLU A 38 -7.21 3.26 18.41
CA GLU A 38 -7.92 3.56 19.66
C GLU A 38 -9.40 3.93 19.44
N ALA A 39 -9.78 4.35 18.23
CA ALA A 39 -11.16 4.68 17.86
C ALA A 39 -11.92 3.47 17.29
N GLY A 40 -11.32 2.28 17.26
CA GLY A 40 -11.94 1.08 16.70
C GLY A 40 -11.88 1.02 15.17
N VAL A 41 -11.10 1.88 14.52
CA VAL A 41 -10.97 1.92 13.06
C VAL A 41 -9.82 1.03 12.62
N VAL A 42 -10.08 0.19 11.61
CA VAL A 42 -9.02 -0.62 10.97
C VAL A 42 -8.16 0.29 10.10
N VAL A 43 -6.89 0.42 10.47
CA VAL A 43 -5.90 1.28 9.84
C VAL A 43 -4.67 0.48 9.42
N VAL A 44 -3.91 1.03 8.48
CA VAL A 44 -2.57 0.56 8.10
C VAL A 44 -1.61 1.75 8.20
N ARG A 45 -0.39 1.55 8.71
CA ARG A 45 0.64 2.59 8.59
C ARG A 45 1.12 2.67 7.15
N VAL A 46 1.20 3.88 6.64
CA VAL A 46 1.68 4.19 5.30
C VAL A 46 2.75 5.27 5.36
N ALA A 47 3.76 5.16 4.51
CA ALA A 47 4.79 6.18 4.33
C ALA A 47 4.80 6.66 2.88
N GLU A 48 5.25 7.88 2.62
CA GLU A 48 5.53 8.29 1.24
C GLU A 48 6.62 7.38 0.64
N GLU A 49 6.59 7.17 -0.68
CA GLU A 49 7.52 6.24 -1.33
C GLU A 49 9.00 6.62 -1.11
N GLY A 50 9.31 7.92 -0.99
CA GLY A 50 10.65 8.39 -0.65
C GLY A 50 11.07 7.95 0.75
N GLU A 51 10.28 8.33 1.77
CA GLU A 51 10.53 7.98 3.17
C GLU A 51 10.65 6.46 3.38
N TYR A 52 9.79 5.69 2.72
CA TYR A 52 9.89 4.23 2.76
C TYR A 52 11.23 3.74 2.22
N ARG A 53 11.68 4.27 1.07
CA ARG A 53 12.94 3.85 0.45
C ARG A 53 14.15 4.27 1.28
N ASP A 54 14.14 5.47 1.85
CA ASP A 54 15.20 5.95 2.73
C ASP A 54 15.31 5.08 3.99
N ALA A 55 14.18 4.81 4.67
CA ALA A 55 14.18 3.95 5.84
C ALA A 55 14.72 2.54 5.52
N ILE A 56 14.28 1.92 4.42
CA ILE A 56 14.79 0.61 4.00
C ILE A 56 16.29 0.66 3.68
N ARG A 57 16.77 1.72 3.02
CA ARG A 57 18.20 1.91 2.72
C ARG A 57 19.04 2.02 3.99
N GLU A 58 18.50 2.64 5.03
CA GLU A 58 19.16 2.82 6.32
C GLU A 58 18.99 1.61 7.26
N GLY A 59 18.28 0.57 6.82
CA GLY A 59 17.95 -0.59 7.67
C GLY A 59 16.96 -0.27 8.79
N LEU A 60 16.23 0.85 8.67
CA LEU A 60 15.26 1.35 9.63
C LEU A 60 13.84 0.96 9.23
N ARG A 61 12.93 1.02 10.20
CA ARG A 61 11.48 0.90 9.96
C ARG A 61 10.90 2.27 9.66
N ALA A 62 10.26 2.42 8.50
CA ALA A 62 9.48 3.62 8.19
C ALA A 62 8.36 3.80 9.23
N VAL A 63 8.32 4.96 9.89
CA VAL A 63 7.33 5.25 10.95
C VAL A 63 5.94 5.41 10.35
N GLY A 64 5.83 6.21 9.28
CA GLY A 64 4.60 6.45 8.53
C GLY A 64 3.46 7.05 9.36
N VAL A 65 2.30 7.21 8.73
CA VAL A 65 1.05 7.68 9.35
C VAL A 65 -0.01 6.59 9.27
N ALA A 66 -0.88 6.48 10.27
CA ALA A 66 -2.02 5.57 10.21
C ALA A 66 -3.05 6.07 9.20
N TRP A 67 -3.54 5.19 8.33
CA TRP A 67 -4.58 5.52 7.35
C TRP A 67 -5.72 4.49 7.36
N PRO A 68 -7.00 4.89 7.32
CA PRO A 68 -8.12 3.97 7.32
C PRO A 68 -8.13 3.07 6.09
N VAL A 69 -8.23 1.74 6.28
CA VAL A 69 -8.23 0.76 5.19
C VAL A 69 -9.37 1.01 4.18
N LYS A 70 -10.51 1.52 4.66
CA LYS A 70 -11.66 1.90 3.81
C LYS A 70 -11.36 3.06 2.83
N GLU A 71 -10.28 3.82 3.08
CA GLU A 71 -9.83 4.95 2.27
C GLU A 71 -8.53 4.62 1.51
N MET A 72 -8.24 3.33 1.32
CA MET A 72 -7.06 2.82 0.64
C MET A 72 -7.41 1.99 -0.60
N GLU A 73 -6.55 2.06 -1.60
CA GLU A 73 -6.59 1.21 -2.79
C GLU A 73 -5.20 0.66 -3.04
N VAL A 74 -5.05 -0.67 -3.08
CA VAL A 74 -3.79 -1.32 -3.42
C VAL A 74 -3.52 -1.17 -4.91
N VAL A 75 -2.36 -0.63 -5.23
CA VAL A 75 -1.87 -0.53 -6.60
C VAL A 75 -1.18 -1.84 -6.91
N TRP A 76 -1.92 -2.75 -7.54
CA TRP A 76 -1.31 -3.90 -8.18
C TRP A 76 -0.38 -3.41 -9.29
N PRO A 77 0.86 -3.94 -9.40
CA PRO A 77 1.54 -3.84 -10.68
C PRO A 77 0.63 -4.47 -11.75
N PRO A 78 0.66 -4.01 -13.02
CA PRO A 78 0.13 -4.85 -14.08
C PRO A 78 0.82 -6.21 -13.98
N GLU A 79 0.06 -7.30 -13.97
CA GLU A 79 0.61 -8.65 -14.03
C GLU A 79 1.66 -8.73 -15.14
N GLY A 80 2.89 -9.09 -14.79
CA GLY A 80 3.88 -9.66 -15.70
C GLY A 80 4.21 -8.88 -16.96
N GLY A 81 5.19 -7.99 -16.89
CA GLY A 81 6.21 -7.97 -17.92
C GLY A 81 7.22 -9.10 -17.65
N GLU A 82 6.84 -10.36 -17.89
CA GLU A 82 7.76 -11.49 -18.19
C GLU A 82 6.96 -12.74 -18.58
N GLN A 83 6.76 -12.92 -19.88
CA GLN A 83 6.62 -14.24 -20.47
C GLN A 83 8.06 -14.78 -20.65
N GLY A 84 8.59 -15.41 -19.62
CA GLY A 84 9.87 -16.11 -19.67
C GLY A 84 9.65 -17.61 -19.60
N GLY A 85 9.75 -18.30 -20.74
CA GLY A 85 10.07 -19.73 -20.79
C GLY A 85 9.19 -20.60 -21.66
N VAL A 86 9.61 -20.87 -22.91
CA VAL A 86 10.22 -22.18 -23.21
C VAL A 86 10.99 -22.11 -24.53
N LEU A 87 12.26 -22.52 -24.45
CA LEU A 87 13.07 -22.93 -25.59
C LEU A 87 12.40 -24.17 -26.21
N ARG A 88 12.04 -24.14 -27.48
CA ARG A 88 11.97 -25.36 -28.30
C ARG A 88 12.68 -25.13 -29.62
N THR A 89 13.59 -26.05 -29.86
CA THR A 89 14.50 -26.27 -30.98
C THR A 89 13.78 -26.35 -32.32
#